data_AF-A0A2V7EEQ0-F1
#
_entry.id   AF-A0A2V7EEQ0-F1
#
_cell.length_a   1.000
_cell.length_b   1.000
_cell.length_c   1.000
_cell.angle_alpha   90.00
_cell.angle_beta   90.00
_cell.angle_gamma   90.00
#
_symmetry.space_group_name_H-M   'P 1'
#
loop_
_entity.id
_entity.type
_entity.pdbx_description
1 polymer ?
#
loop_
_entity_poly.entity_id
_entity_poly.type
_entity_poly.pdbx_seq_one_letter_code
_entity_poly.pdbx_strand_id
1 'polypeptide(L)'
;MRRKKDSRLHPSFRSSDATCLRRSKAFRARTEARKRRIAPDTERKLIQGNDADFRALMEKITRDRGFRCASYKDKCLRRRIAVRMRAKGAFTPSEYAGVLDTDPREYERLLRSLTVNVTKFFRNWDTYSAIESKVIPALCQLRDRELRIWSAGCSSGEEPYSTGILLHK
;
A
#
# COMPACT_ATOMS: atom_id res chain seq x y z
N MET A 1 -29.52 -38.55 -14.00
CA MET A 1 -30.56 -38.07 -13.07
C MET A 1 -30.13 -38.42 -11.63
N ARG A 2 -29.91 -37.39 -10.80
CA ARG A 2 -29.73 -37.35 -9.32
C ARG A 2 -28.60 -38.17 -8.65
N ARG A 3 -27.55 -37.43 -8.26
CA ARG A 3 -26.67 -37.73 -7.10
C ARG A 3 -27.37 -37.28 -5.79
N LYS A 4 -27.31 -38.09 -4.73
CA LYS A 4 -27.51 -37.73 -3.31
C LYS A 4 -26.35 -38.37 -2.52
N LYS A 5 -25.41 -37.61 -1.93
CA LYS A 5 -25.39 -37.04 -0.56
C LYS A 5 -25.45 -38.10 0.56
N ASP A 6 -24.31 -38.36 1.20
CA ASP A 6 -24.01 -38.12 2.62
C ASP A 6 -22.65 -38.76 2.96
N SER A 7 -21.62 -38.02 3.40
CA SER A 7 -21.44 -37.35 4.70
C SER A 7 -21.20 -38.33 5.87
N ARG A 8 -19.93 -38.39 6.32
CA ARG A 8 -19.41 -38.50 7.71
C ARG A 8 -18.11 -39.31 7.74
N LEU A 9 -16.95 -38.67 7.95
CA LEU A 9 -16.28 -38.32 9.23
C LEU A 9 -15.11 -39.30 9.50
N HIS A 10 -13.88 -38.82 9.32
CA HIS A 10 -12.66 -39.45 9.84
C HIS A 10 -12.30 -38.78 11.19
N PRO A 11 -11.80 -39.52 12.20
CA PRO A 11 -11.76 -39.04 13.57
C PRO A 11 -10.46 -38.31 13.94
N SER A 12 -10.63 -37.34 14.83
CA SER A 12 -9.69 -36.93 15.89
C SER A 12 -8.22 -36.68 15.54
N PHE A 13 -7.89 -35.43 15.25
CA PHE A 13 -6.58 -34.87 15.61
C PHE A 13 -6.73 -34.11 16.93
N ARG A 14 -6.26 -34.75 18.01
CA ARG A 14 -6.20 -34.16 19.36
C ARG A 14 -5.09 -33.12 19.43
N SER A 15 -5.42 -32.05 20.14
CA SER A 15 -4.64 -30.90 20.56
C SER A 15 -3.16 -31.15 20.90
N SER A 16 -2.29 -30.27 20.41
CA SER A 16 -1.24 -29.65 21.22
C SER A 16 -0.85 -28.32 20.57
N ASP A 17 -1.16 -27.21 21.25
CA ASP A 17 -0.50 -25.88 21.13
C ASP A 17 -1.38 -24.79 21.76
N ALA A 18 -1.73 -24.97 23.03
CA ALA A 18 -2.45 -23.98 23.83
C ALA A 18 -1.59 -22.75 24.21
N THR A 19 -0.33 -22.69 23.77
CA THR A 19 0.65 -21.64 24.09
C THR A 19 0.66 -20.50 23.06
N CYS A 20 0.26 -20.76 21.81
CA CYS A 20 0.23 -19.74 20.74
C CYS A 20 -0.94 -18.75 20.90
N LEU A 21 -2.10 -19.22 21.40
CA LEU A 21 -3.32 -18.42 21.46
C LEU A 21 -3.40 -17.45 22.66
N ARG A 22 -2.54 -17.60 23.67
CA ARG A 22 -2.53 -16.70 24.85
C ARG A 22 -1.77 -15.39 24.63
N ARG A 23 -0.83 -15.35 23.67
CA ARG A 23 -0.12 -14.11 23.29
C ARG A 23 -0.98 -13.14 22.46
N SER A 24 -1.97 -13.64 21.73
CA SER A 24 -2.80 -12.83 20.82
C SER A 24 -3.92 -12.05 21.54
N LYS A 25 -4.56 -12.62 22.57
CA LYS A 25 -5.61 -11.93 23.32
C LYS A 25 -5.05 -10.80 24.21
N ALA A 26 -3.90 -11.01 24.85
CA ALA A 26 -3.26 -9.98 25.66
C ALA A 26 -2.74 -8.79 24.83
N PHE A 27 -2.24 -9.05 23.61
CA PHE A 27 -1.83 -8.00 22.68
C PHE A 27 -3.05 -7.23 22.11
N ARG A 28 -4.11 -7.95 21.71
CA ARG A 28 -5.36 -7.34 21.22
C ARG A 28 -6.05 -6.49 22.30
N ALA A 29 -6.15 -7.00 23.53
CA ALA A 29 -6.72 -6.25 24.66
C ALA A 29 -5.93 -4.98 25.00
N ARG A 30 -4.59 -5.03 24.89
CA ARG A 30 -3.72 -3.84 25.05
C ARG A 30 -3.90 -2.83 23.92
N THR A 31 -4.08 -3.29 22.68
CA THR A 31 -4.35 -2.41 21.54
C THR A 31 -5.74 -1.76 21.62
N GLU A 32 -6.77 -2.49 22.05
CA GLU A 32 -8.16 -1.98 22.18
C GLU A 32 -8.26 -0.90 23.27
N ALA A 33 -7.64 -1.13 24.43
CA ALA A 33 -7.66 -0.19 25.55
C ALA A 33 -6.88 1.11 25.24
N ARG A 34 -5.81 1.02 24.45
CA ARG A 34 -4.99 2.17 24.03
C ARG A 34 -5.61 2.95 22.87
N LYS A 35 -6.50 2.33 22.08
CA LYS A 35 -7.23 2.94 20.95
C LYS A 35 -8.21 4.04 21.37
N ARG A 36 -8.71 3.99 22.61
CA ARG A 36 -9.75 4.92 23.13
C ARG A 36 -9.25 6.29 23.60
N ARG A 37 -7.94 6.58 23.53
CA ARG A 37 -7.32 7.83 24.04
C ARG A 37 -6.67 8.71 22.98
N ILE A 38 -7.06 8.62 21.71
CA ILE A 38 -6.41 9.46 20.68
C ILE A 38 -7.26 10.71 20.46
N ALA A 39 -7.01 11.72 21.30
CA ALA A 39 -7.49 13.08 21.07
C ALA A 39 -6.86 13.66 19.78
N PRO A 40 -7.55 14.54 19.05
CA PRO A 40 -7.06 15.15 17.80
C PRO A 40 -5.70 15.85 17.94
N ASP A 41 -5.34 16.28 19.15
CA ASP A 41 -4.04 16.88 19.47
C ASP A 41 -2.85 15.90 19.35
N THR A 42 -3.13 14.60 19.42
CA THR A 42 -2.15 13.52 19.19
C THR A 42 -1.72 13.48 17.72
N GLU A 43 -2.55 13.92 16.77
CA GLU A 43 -2.19 13.95 15.35
C GLU A 43 -1.08 14.97 15.08
N ARG A 44 -1.05 16.09 15.81
CA ARG A 44 0.07 17.04 15.80
C ARG A 44 1.31 16.46 16.47
N LYS A 45 1.15 15.76 17.60
CA LYS A 45 2.26 15.20 18.39
C LYS A 45 2.94 13.98 17.75
N LEU A 46 2.19 13.13 17.03
CA LEU A 46 2.73 11.98 16.28
C LEU A 46 3.57 12.40 15.07
N ILE A 47 3.28 13.58 14.51
CA ILE A 47 4.06 14.16 13.40
C ILE A 47 5.34 14.84 13.92
N GLN A 48 5.34 15.24 15.21
CA GLN A 48 6.46 15.81 15.95
C GLN A 48 7.31 14.75 16.70
N GLY A 49 7.41 13.53 16.18
CA GLY A 49 8.49 12.64 16.61
C GLY A 49 9.84 13.29 16.31
N ASN A 50 10.83 13.10 17.18
CA ASN A 50 12.18 13.64 17.01
C ASN A 50 12.65 13.43 15.56
N ASP A 51 13.04 14.50 14.86
CA ASP A 51 13.40 14.45 13.44
C ASP A 51 14.54 13.46 13.16
N ALA A 52 15.39 13.23 14.17
CA ALA A 52 16.42 12.22 14.14
C ALA A 52 15.85 10.78 14.05
N ASP A 53 14.84 10.45 14.86
CA ASP A 53 14.23 9.12 14.88
C ASP A 53 13.50 8.83 13.57
N PHE A 54 12.83 9.86 13.02
CA PHE A 54 12.18 9.74 11.72
C PHE A 54 13.21 9.53 10.61
N ARG A 55 14.32 10.27 10.62
CA ARG A 55 15.42 10.07 9.66
C ARG A 55 16.01 8.68 9.75
N ALA A 56 16.28 8.17 10.96
CA ALA A 56 16.78 6.82 11.19
C ALA A 56 15.83 5.74 10.64
N LEU A 57 14.51 5.91 10.84
CA LEU A 57 13.51 5.02 10.25
C LEU A 57 13.56 5.04 8.72
N MET A 58 13.72 6.22 8.11
CA MET A 58 13.80 6.37 6.65
C MET A 58 15.07 5.75 6.06
N GLU A 59 16.19 5.90 6.74
CA GLU A 59 17.46 5.25 6.39
C GLU A 59 17.34 3.73 6.48
N LYS A 60 16.69 3.21 7.55
CA LYS A 60 16.40 1.78 7.68
C LYS A 60 15.54 1.25 6.54
N ILE A 61 14.44 1.93 6.20
CA ILE A 61 13.57 1.53 5.08
C ILE A 61 14.34 1.52 3.75
N THR A 62 15.20 2.53 3.53
CA THR A 62 16.04 2.63 2.35
C THR A 62 17.04 1.48 2.29
N ARG A 63 17.69 1.15 3.41
CA ARG A 63 18.66 0.06 3.53
C ARG A 63 18.02 -1.31 3.32
N ASP A 64 16.89 -1.56 3.96
CA ASP A 64 16.26 -2.89 3.99
C ASP A 64 15.53 -3.22 2.69
N ARG A 65 14.99 -2.22 1.98
CA ARG A 65 14.12 -2.42 0.81
C ARG A 65 14.50 -1.62 -0.43
N GLY A 66 15.56 -0.83 -0.39
CA GLY A 66 16.00 0.00 -1.52
C GLY A 66 15.04 1.14 -1.87
N PHE A 67 14.03 1.42 -1.04
CA PHE A 67 13.04 2.45 -1.31
C PHE A 67 13.64 3.83 -1.05
N ARG A 68 13.85 4.62 -2.11
CA ARG A 68 14.44 5.97 -2.00
C ARG A 68 13.44 6.96 -1.42
N CYS A 69 13.40 6.99 -0.10
CA CYS A 69 12.63 7.93 0.70
C CYS A 69 12.90 9.40 0.36
N ALA A 70 14.16 9.76 0.04
CA ALA A 70 14.58 11.12 -0.26
C ALA A 70 13.89 11.75 -1.49
N SER A 71 13.34 10.93 -2.39
CA SER A 71 12.68 11.40 -3.61
C SER A 71 11.24 11.89 -3.39
N TYR A 72 10.72 11.77 -2.17
CA TYR A 72 9.34 12.14 -1.83
C TYR A 72 9.27 13.35 -0.88
N LYS A 73 8.18 14.12 -0.98
CA LYS A 73 7.93 15.24 -0.05
C LYS A 73 7.78 14.72 1.38
N ASP A 74 8.60 15.24 2.31
CA ASP A 74 8.69 14.78 3.71
C ASP A 74 7.31 14.76 4.42
N LYS A 75 6.51 15.83 4.25
CA LYS A 75 5.15 15.93 4.81
C LYS A 75 4.23 14.79 4.37
N CYS A 76 4.34 14.33 3.13
CA CYS A 76 3.53 13.22 2.61
C CYS A 76 3.96 11.88 3.21
N LEU A 77 5.28 11.66 3.34
CA LEU A 77 5.85 10.45 3.92
C LEU A 77 5.48 10.34 5.39
N ARG A 78 5.71 11.40 6.18
CA ARG A 78 5.33 11.47 7.60
C ARG A 78 3.87 11.12 7.81
N ARG A 79 2.96 11.69 7.01
CA ARG A 79 1.52 11.40 7.11
C ARG A 79 1.22 9.93 6.82
N ARG A 80 1.79 9.35 5.75
CA ARG A 80 1.56 7.95 5.37
C ARG A 80 2.12 6.98 6.40
N ILE A 81 3.33 7.25 6.91
CA ILE A 81 3.98 6.46 7.97
C ILE A 81 3.18 6.55 9.26
N ALA A 82 2.75 7.75 9.68
CA ALA A 82 1.94 7.93 10.89
C ALA A 82 0.62 7.14 10.84
N VAL A 83 0.00 7.00 9.67
CA VAL A 83 -1.20 6.15 9.49
C VAL A 83 -0.87 4.67 9.73
N ARG A 84 0.27 4.17 9.22
CA ARG A 84 0.71 2.78 9.47
C ARG A 84 1.09 2.54 10.92
N MET A 85 1.83 3.48 11.53
CA MET A 85 2.18 3.46 12.95
C MET A 85 0.94 3.32 13.82
N ARG A 86 -0.09 4.14 13.58
CA ARG A 86 -1.39 4.06 14.27
C ARG A 86 -2.07 2.70 14.08
N ALA A 87 -2.05 2.14 12.88
CA ALA A 87 -2.65 0.84 12.60
C ALA A 87 -1.97 -0.31 13.38
N LYS A 88 -0.69 -0.15 13.73
CA LYS A 88 0.09 -1.09 14.54
C LYS A 88 0.19 -0.72 16.01
N GLY A 89 -0.37 0.42 16.42
CA GLY A 89 -0.29 0.92 17.80
C GLY A 89 1.11 1.38 18.20
N ALA A 90 1.95 1.77 17.24
CA ALA A 90 3.24 2.42 17.47
C ALA A 90 3.04 3.94 17.52
N PHE A 91 3.65 4.59 18.51
CA PHE A 91 3.52 6.03 18.76
C PHE A 91 4.82 6.78 18.49
N THR A 92 5.95 6.07 18.34
CA THR A 92 7.24 6.65 17.95
C THR A 92 7.82 5.95 16.71
N PRO A 93 8.62 6.64 15.89
CA PRO A 93 9.30 6.02 14.75
C PRO A 93 10.16 4.81 15.17
N SER A 94 10.81 4.89 16.33
CA SER A 94 11.64 3.81 16.90
C SER A 94 10.82 2.58 17.30
N GLU A 95 9.65 2.77 17.93
CA GLU A 95 8.71 1.66 18.18
C GLU A 95 8.27 0.98 16.88
N TYR A 96 8.00 1.80 15.85
CA TYR A 96 7.59 1.28 14.55
C TYR A 96 8.72 0.55 13.81
N ALA A 97 9.97 0.99 13.97
CA ALA A 97 11.13 0.26 13.44
C ALA A 97 11.20 -1.17 14.02
N GLY A 98 10.95 -1.34 15.32
CA GLY A 98 10.87 -2.67 15.94
C GLY A 98 9.69 -3.52 15.44
N VAL A 99 8.57 -2.90 15.07
CA VAL A 99 7.47 -3.61 14.40
C VAL A 99 7.90 -4.12 13.01
N LEU A 100 8.66 -3.31 12.27
CA LEU A 100 9.19 -3.70 10.96
C LEU A 100 10.18 -4.87 11.04
N ASP A 101 10.94 -4.97 12.14
CA ASP A 101 11.86 -6.08 12.38
C ASP A 101 11.15 -7.40 12.71
N THR A 102 9.94 -7.32 13.27
CA THR A 102 9.17 -8.50 13.73
C THR A 102 8.05 -8.94 12.80
N ASP A 103 7.54 -8.06 11.93
CA ASP A 103 6.46 -8.35 10.98
C ASP A 103 6.89 -8.02 9.53
N PRO A 104 7.46 -8.98 8.78
CA PRO A 104 7.86 -8.79 7.39
C PRO A 104 6.71 -8.35 6.47
N ARG A 105 5.46 -8.74 6.77
CA ARG A 105 4.28 -8.34 6.00
C ARG A 105 3.94 -6.87 6.22
N GLU A 106 4.39 -6.26 7.32
CA GLU A 106 4.20 -4.84 7.53
C GLU A 106 5.06 -3.99 6.60
N TYR A 107 6.25 -4.46 6.22
CA TYR A 107 7.06 -3.80 5.20
C TYR A 107 6.30 -3.66 3.87
N GLU A 108 5.67 -4.74 3.40
CA GLU A 108 4.87 -4.72 2.16
C GLU A 108 3.72 -3.71 2.25
N ARG A 109 3.01 -3.70 3.38
CA ARG A 109 1.89 -2.77 3.61
C ARG A 109 2.36 -1.32 3.71
N LEU A 110 3.50 -1.09 4.34
CA LEU A 110 4.13 0.22 4.41
C LEU A 110 4.50 0.71 3.01
N LEU A 111 5.25 -0.09 2.24
CA LEU A 111 5.66 0.26 0.88
C LEU A 111 4.46 0.57 -0.01
N ARG A 112 3.42 -0.27 0.03
CA ARG A 112 2.17 -0.03 -0.70
C ARG A 112 1.49 1.27 -0.28
N SER A 113 1.58 1.64 1.00
CA SER A 113 1.07 2.90 1.53
C SER A 113 1.95 4.10 1.18
N LEU A 114 3.25 3.90 0.92
CA LEU A 114 4.18 4.97 0.49
C LEU A 114 4.05 5.26 -1.01
N THR A 115 3.86 4.23 -1.82
CA THR A 115 3.59 4.37 -3.26
C THR A 115 2.18 4.95 -3.50
N VAL A 116 2.05 5.90 -4.42
CA VAL A 116 0.75 6.45 -4.83
C VAL A 116 0.10 5.48 -5.81
N ASN A 117 -0.69 4.52 -5.31
CA ASN A 117 -1.36 3.53 -6.16
C ASN A 117 -2.79 3.93 -6.54
N VAL A 118 -3.03 5.22 -6.82
CA VAL A 118 -4.34 5.69 -7.24
C VAL A 118 -4.30 5.94 -8.74
N THR A 119 -5.00 5.10 -9.47
CA THR A 119 -5.25 5.20 -10.90
C THR A 119 -6.73 4.96 -11.15
N LYS A 120 -7.25 5.51 -12.25
CA LYS A 120 -8.63 5.34 -12.68
C LYS A 120 -8.65 5.42 -14.20
N PHE A 121 -9.63 4.76 -14.83
CA PHE A 121 -9.85 4.92 -16.25
C PHE A 121 -10.06 6.40 -16.58
N PHE A 122 -9.43 6.85 -17.67
CA PHE A 122 -9.51 8.21 -18.17
C PHE A 122 -9.29 9.27 -17.08
N ARG A 123 -8.22 9.09 -16.29
CA ARG A 123 -7.97 9.88 -15.07
C ARG A 123 -8.11 11.38 -15.25
N ASN A 124 -7.59 11.88 -16.37
CA ASN A 124 -7.70 13.25 -16.81
C ASN A 124 -8.32 13.29 -18.20
N TRP A 125 -9.64 13.52 -18.28
CA TRP A 125 -10.37 13.48 -19.54
C TRP A 125 -9.77 14.44 -20.57
N ASP A 126 -9.40 15.65 -20.17
CA ASP A 126 -8.81 16.66 -21.05
C ASP A 126 -7.52 16.17 -21.73
N THR A 127 -6.69 15.40 -21.01
CA THR A 127 -5.49 14.78 -21.59
C THR A 127 -5.85 13.74 -22.64
N TYR A 128 -6.81 12.85 -22.35
CA TYR A 128 -7.25 11.84 -23.31
C TYR A 128 -7.96 12.46 -24.52
N SER A 129 -8.75 13.52 -24.34
CA SER A 129 -9.36 14.26 -25.44
C SER A 129 -8.31 14.93 -26.33
N ALA A 130 -7.22 15.47 -25.75
CA ALA A 130 -6.11 15.99 -26.53
C ALA A 130 -5.35 14.87 -27.28
N ILE A 131 -5.17 13.72 -26.66
CA ILE A 131 -4.57 12.55 -27.33
C ILE A 131 -5.43 12.12 -28.52
N GLU A 132 -6.75 12.01 -28.34
CA GLU A 132 -7.71 11.61 -29.37
C GLU A 132 -7.76 12.60 -30.54
N SER A 133 -7.88 13.89 -30.25
CA SER A 133 -8.09 14.92 -31.27
C SER A 133 -6.81 15.41 -31.96
N LYS A 134 -5.65 15.30 -31.31
CA LYS A 134 -4.39 15.87 -31.82
C LYS A 134 -3.31 14.83 -32.04
N VAL A 135 -3.07 13.96 -31.06
CA VAL A 135 -1.90 13.07 -31.06
C VAL A 135 -2.14 11.87 -31.98
N ILE A 136 -3.28 11.17 -31.85
CA ILE A 136 -3.58 9.99 -32.66
C ILE A 136 -3.60 10.33 -34.17
N PRO A 137 -4.30 11.38 -34.64
CA PRO A 137 -4.29 11.75 -36.06
C PRO A 137 -2.88 12.06 -36.59
N ALA A 138 -2.05 12.74 -35.79
CA ALA A 138 -0.68 13.05 -36.16
C ALA A 138 0.20 11.78 -36.24
N LEU A 139 0.01 10.83 -35.34
CA LEU A 139 0.71 9.54 -35.36
C LEU A 139 0.30 8.70 -36.58
N CYS A 140 -0.97 8.72 -36.98
CA CYS A 140 -1.46 8.00 -38.16
C CYS A 140 -0.90 8.55 -39.50
N GLN A 141 -0.40 9.78 -39.52
CA GLN A 141 0.26 10.36 -40.70
C GLN A 141 1.72 9.88 -40.85
N LEU A 142 2.31 9.32 -39.78
CA LEU A 142 3.64 8.72 -39.87
C LEU A 142 3.57 7.45 -40.72
N ARG A 143 4.62 7.19 -41.51
CA ARG A 143 4.68 6.03 -42.41
C ARG A 143 4.91 4.69 -41.69
N ASP A 144 5.10 4.72 -40.38
CA ASP A 144 5.27 3.51 -39.57
C ASP A 144 3.94 2.79 -39.38
N ARG A 145 3.96 1.48 -39.66
CA ARG A 145 2.80 0.59 -39.52
C ARG A 145 2.60 0.12 -38.07
N GLU A 146 3.60 0.28 -37.21
CA GLU A 146 3.59 -0.21 -35.82
C GLU A 146 3.70 0.96 -34.85
N LEU A 147 2.68 1.14 -34.02
CA LEU A 147 2.69 2.13 -32.94
C LEU A 147 3.09 1.48 -31.61
N ARG A 148 4.17 1.97 -31.01
CA ARG A 148 4.62 1.54 -29.68
C ARG A 148 4.36 2.63 -28.64
N ILE A 149 3.65 2.27 -27.58
CA ILE A 149 3.27 3.20 -26.51
C ILE A 149 3.77 2.65 -25.18
N TRP A 150 4.38 3.53 -24.38
CA TRP A 150 4.86 3.20 -23.05
C TRP A 150 4.12 4.00 -21.98
N SER A 151 3.40 3.30 -21.09
CA SER A 151 2.85 3.88 -19.85
C SER A 151 3.83 3.64 -18.71
N ALA A 152 4.62 4.67 -18.39
CA ALA A 152 5.59 4.63 -17.30
C ALA A 152 4.88 4.82 -15.95
N GLY A 153 4.91 3.79 -15.10
CA GLY A 153 4.23 3.83 -13.80
C GLY A 153 2.74 3.45 -13.86
N CYS A 154 2.38 2.50 -14.72
CA CYS A 154 1.04 1.93 -14.78
C CYS A 154 0.71 1.20 -13.46
N SER A 155 -0.01 1.87 -12.56
CA SER A 155 -0.26 1.36 -11.21
C SER A 155 -1.00 0.01 -11.21
N SER A 156 -2.33 -0.02 -11.43
CA SER A 156 -3.10 -1.26 -11.63
C SER A 156 -3.51 -1.49 -13.10
N GLY A 157 -2.99 -0.69 -14.02
CA GLY A 157 -3.14 -0.88 -15.48
C GLY A 157 -4.25 -0.07 -16.14
N GLU A 158 -5.06 0.69 -15.41
CA GLU A 158 -6.18 1.46 -15.97
C GLU A 158 -5.72 2.49 -17.01
N GLU A 159 -4.52 3.05 -16.87
CA GLU A 159 -3.94 3.99 -17.84
C GLU A 159 -3.62 3.33 -19.20
N PRO A 160 -2.80 2.25 -19.28
CA PRO A 160 -2.57 1.58 -20.56
C PRO A 160 -3.84 1.00 -21.17
N TYR A 161 -4.80 0.53 -20.37
CA TYR A 161 -6.10 0.12 -20.88
C TYR A 161 -6.92 1.29 -21.45
N SER A 162 -6.96 2.44 -20.79
CA SER A 162 -7.63 3.63 -21.31
C SER A 162 -7.04 4.06 -22.65
N THR A 163 -5.72 4.02 -22.80
CA THR A 163 -5.05 4.30 -24.09
C THR A 163 -5.42 3.26 -25.15
N GLY A 164 -5.42 1.97 -24.81
CA GLY A 164 -5.82 0.90 -25.73
C GLY A 164 -7.28 1.04 -26.21
N ILE A 165 -8.21 1.35 -25.30
CA ILE A 165 -9.62 1.62 -25.64
C ILE A 165 -9.72 2.81 -26.59
N LEU A 166 -8.93 3.86 -26.37
CA LEU A 166 -8.93 5.06 -27.23
C LEU A 166 -8.46 4.75 -28.65
N LEU A 167 -7.46 3.87 -28.80
CA LEU A 167 -6.87 3.50 -30.10
C LEU A 167 -7.68 2.46 -30.88
N HIS A 168 -8.55 1.71 -30.19
CA HIS A 168 -9.45 0.75 -30.82
C HIS A 168 -10.68 1.42 -31.45
N LYS A 169 -10.98 2.66 -31.07
CA LYS A 169 -12.07 3.42 -31.70
C LYS A 169 -11.76 3.73 -33.16
#